data_AF-A0A7C0Y7K4-F1
#
_entry.id   AF-A0A7C0Y7K4-F1
#
_cell.length_a   1.000
_cell.length_b   1.000
_cell.length_c   1.000
_cell.angle_alpha   90.00
_cell.angle_beta   90.00
_cell.angle_gamma   90.00
#
_symmetry.space_group_name_H-M   'P 1'
#
loop_
_entity.id
_entity.type
_entity.pdbx_description
1 polymer ?
#
loop_
_entity_poly.entity_id
_entity_poly.type
_entity_poly.pdbx_seq_one_letter_code
_entity_poly.pdbx_strand_id
1 'polypeptide(L)' 'MDLRDVTVRLWVPRSQVALLVAMVESYESLGVVRIVDAKKALAEIYASPSFLGLLLDLLQDLSREGISVNVLEISR' A
#
# COMPACT_ATOMS: atom_id res chain seq x y z
N MET A 1 -1.34 14.57 19.61
CA MET A 1 -0.88 13.57 18.63
C MET A 1 -2.08 13.24 17.77
N ASP A 2 -2.07 13.65 16.51
CA ASP A 2 -3.12 13.30 15.56
C ASP A 2 -2.93 11.80 15.24
N LEU A 3 -3.71 10.96 15.91
CA LEU A 3 -3.68 9.48 15.83
C LEU A 3 -4.46 8.98 14.61
N ARG A 4 -4.52 9.76 13.53
CA ARG A 4 -5.23 9.33 12.34
C ARG A 4 -4.25 8.61 11.42
N ASP A 5 -4.49 7.32 11.26
CA ASP A 5 -3.79 6.52 10.27
C ASP A 5 -4.03 7.10 8.88
N VAL A 6 -2.97 7.14 8.07
CA VAL A 6 -3.07 7.49 6.66
C VAL A 6 -3.56 6.26 5.92
N THR A 7 -4.58 6.43 5.09
CA THR A 7 -5.06 5.38 4.18
C THR A 7 -4.57 5.68 2.78
N VAL A 8 -3.78 4.78 2.19
CA VAL A 8 -3.36 4.83 0.79
C VAL A 8 -4.21 3.83 0.01
N ARG A 9 -5.13 4.32 -0.81
CA ARG A 9 -5.92 3.48 -1.72
C ARG A 9 -5.18 3.31 -3.03
N LEU A 10 -5.07 2.08 -3.49
CA LEU A 10 -4.33 1.74 -4.70
C LEU A 10 -4.99 0.61 -5.49
N TRP A 11 -4.65 0.56 -6.77
CA TRP A 11 -4.91 -0.57 -7.64
C TRP A 11 -3.66 -1.44 -7.78
N VAL A 12 -3.83 -2.76 -7.70
CA VAL A 12 -2.76 -3.76 -7.89
C VAL A 12 -3.33 -5.01 -8.57
N PRO A 13 -2.70 -5.58 -9.61
CA PRO A 13 -3.17 -6.79 -10.26
C PRO A 13 -3.39 -7.91 -9.26
N ARG A 14 -4.47 -8.68 -9.43
CA ARG A 14 -4.80 -9.80 -8.55
C ARG A 14 -3.65 -10.81 -8.41
N SER A 15 -2.89 -11.03 -9.48
CA SER A 15 -1.72 -11.91 -9.49
C SER A 15 -0.55 -11.39 -8.64
N GLN A 16 -0.53 -10.10 -8.32
CA GLN A 16 0.55 -9.42 -7.60
C GLN A 16 0.15 -8.97 -6.18
N VAL A 17 -1.12 -9.12 -5.80
CA VAL A 17 -1.62 -8.76 -4.45
C VAL A 17 -0.80 -9.42 -3.34
N ALA A 18 -0.54 -10.72 -3.44
CA ALA A 18 0.22 -11.45 -2.41
C ALA A 18 1.65 -10.92 -2.25
N LEU A 19 2.27 -10.51 -3.35
CA LEU A 19 3.61 -9.91 -3.34
C LEU A 19 3.58 -8.55 -2.67
N LEU A 20 2.59 -7.70 -2.99
CA LEU A 20 2.42 -6.41 -2.32
C LEU A 20 2.26 -6.58 -0.80
N VAL A 21 1.40 -7.51 -0.37
CA VAL A 21 1.18 -7.80 1.06
C VAL A 21 2.49 -8.22 1.72
N ALA A 22 3.19 -9.19 1.14
CA ALA A 22 4.46 -9.67 1.70
C ALA A 22 5.51 -8.56 1.80
N MET A 23 5.60 -7.69 0.79
CA MET A 23 6.54 -6.56 0.81
C MET A 23 6.18 -5.56 1.90
N VAL A 24 4.92 -5.12 1.98
CA VAL A 24 4.51 -4.16 3.02
C VAL A 24 4.66 -4.74 4.44
N GLU A 25 4.27 -5.99 4.66
CA GLU A 25 4.38 -6.66 5.96
C GLU A 25 5.82 -7.01 6.36
N SER A 26 6.74 -7.13 5.40
CA SER A 26 8.16 -7.37 5.67
C SER A 26 8.87 -6.17 6.31
N TYR A 27 8.34 -4.96 6.13
CA TYR A 27 8.80 -3.78 6.85
C TYR A 27 7.98 -3.64 8.13
N GLU A 28 8.57 -3.99 9.27
CA GLU A 28 7.90 -3.85 10.56
C GLU A 28 7.31 -2.44 10.72
N SER A 29 6.02 -2.38 11.07
CA SER A 29 5.26 -1.14 11.32
C SER A 29 4.99 -0.24 10.10
N LEU A 30 5.32 -0.66 8.87
CA LEU A 30 5.09 0.17 7.68
C LEU A 30 3.60 0.38 7.38
N GLY A 31 2.80 -0.68 7.52
CA GLY A 31 1.36 -0.58 7.38
C GLY A 31 0.69 -1.94 7.28
N VAL A 32 -0.64 -1.92 7.26
CA VAL A 32 -1.49 -3.10 7.07
C VAL A 32 -2.18 -3.00 5.72
N VAL A 33 -2.03 -4.03 4.89
CA VAL A 33 -2.71 -4.11 3.60
C VAL A 33 -4.07 -4.77 3.76
N ARG A 34 -5.11 -4.11 3.26
CA ARG A 34 -6.48 -4.62 3.20
C ARG A 34 -6.97 -4.65 1.76
N ILE A 35 -7.48 -5.80 1.33
CA ILE A 35 -8.12 -5.92 0.02
C ILE A 35 -9.57 -5.46 0.14
N VAL A 36 -9.92 -4.39 -0.56
CA VAL A 36 -11.26 -3.78 -0.53
C VAL A 36 -12.17 -4.45 -1.56
N ASP A 37 -11.63 -4.72 -2.75
CA ASP A 37 -12.37 -5.41 -3.82
C ASP A 37 -11.40 -6.25 -4.65
N ALA A 38 -11.40 -7.56 -4.42
CA ALA A 38 -10.54 -8.50 -5.14
C ALA A 38 -10.91 -8.67 -6.64
N LYS A 39 -12.15 -8.36 -7.04
CA LYS A 39 -12.56 -8.41 -8.45
C LYS A 39 -12.06 -7.18 -9.20
N LYS A 40 -12.02 -6.03 -8.54
CA LYS A 40 -11.51 -4.77 -9.09
C LYS A 40 -10.02 -4.54 -8.82
N ALA A 41 -9.36 -5.46 -8.14
CA ALA A 41 -7.94 -5.38 -7.81
C ALA A 41 -7.61 -4.11 -6.96
N LEU A 42 -8.52 -3.78 -6.04
CA LEU A 42 -8.46 -2.60 -5.17
C LEU A 42 -7.96 -2.98 -3.77
N ALA A 43 -6.96 -2.27 -3.30
CA ALA A 43 -6.38 -2.42 -1.97
C ALA A 43 -6.26 -1.07 -1.26
N GLU A 44 -6.23 -1.13 0.07
CA GLU A 44 -5.93 -0.02 0.96
C GLU A 44 -4.75 -0.41 1.84
N ILE A 45 -3.85 0.54 2.07
CA ILE A 45 -2.76 0.39 3.04
C ILE A 45 -3.00 1.41 4.14
N TYR A 46 -3.16 0.93 5.36
CA TYR A 46 -3.24 1.76 6.55
C TYR A 46 -1.85 1.88 7.15
N ALA A 47 -1.32 3.10 7.25
CA ALA A 47 0.02 3.37 7.75
C ALA A 47 0.00 4.53 8.74
N SER A 48 0.91 4.52 9.71
CA SER A 48 1.15 5.70 10.53
C SER A 48 1.60 6.87 9.64
N PRO A 49 1.19 8.12 9.92
CA PRO A 49 1.66 9.29 9.17
C PRO A 49 3.19 9.37 9.07
N SER A 50 3.91 8.91 10.09
CA SER A 50 5.38 8.88 10.14
C SER A 50 6.01 7.95 9.10
N PHE A 51 5.28 6.94 8.62
CA PHE A 51 5.75 5.95 7.65
C PHE A 51 5.25 6.21 6.22
N LEU A 52 4.43 7.23 5.99
CA LEU A 52 3.87 7.52 4.67
C LEU A 52 4.95 7.73 3.60
N GLY A 53 6.02 8.45 3.92
CA GLY A 53 7.13 8.67 2.97
C GLY A 53 7.76 7.35 2.55
N LEU A 54 8.12 6.52 3.53
CA LEU A 54 8.73 5.21 3.28
C LEU A 54 7.80 4.26 2.52
N LEU A 55 6.49 4.33 2.78
CA LEU A 55 5.49 3.56 2.05
C LEU A 55 5.41 3.99 0.57
N LEU A 56 5.43 5.30 0.29
CA LEU A 56 5.40 5.80 -1.08
C LEU A 56 6.68 5.46 -1.85
N ASP A 57 7.83 5.54 -1.19
CA ASP A 57 9.12 5.14 -1.76
C ASP A 57 9.12 3.64 -2.11
N LEU A 58 8.63 2.78 -1.19
CA LEU A 58 8.46 1.35 -1.45
C LEU A 58 7.55 1.11 -2.67
N LEU A 59 6.38 1.74 -2.72
CA LEU A 59 5.45 1.58 -3.84
C LEU A 59 6.08 2.03 -5.18
N GLN A 60 6.89 3.09 -5.15
CA GLN A 60 7.61 3.56 -6.32
C GLN A 60 8.68 2.55 -6.77
N ASP A 61 9.44 1.97 -5.85
CA ASP A 61 10.45 0.97 -6.17
C ASP A 61 9.83 -0.32 -6.68
N LEU A 62 8.73 -0.79 -6.07
CA LEU A 62 7.94 -1.92 -6.57
C LEU A 62 7.46 -1.67 -8.01
N SER A 63 7.05 -0.43 -8.33
CA SER A 63 6.69 -0.06 -9.70
C SER A 63 7.85 -0.18 -10.69
N ARG A 64 9.06 0.23 -10.29
CA ARG A 64 10.28 0.10 -11.10
C ARG A 64 10.68 -1.36 -11.34
N GLU A 65 10.39 -2.24 -10.38
CA GLU A 65 10.65 -3.68 -10.49
C GLU A 65 9.59 -4.44 -11.31
N GLY A 66 8.59 -3.74 -11.86
CA GLY A 66 7.57 -4.31 -12.74
C GLY A 66 6.29 -4.74 -12.03
N ILE A 67 6.11 -4.36 -10.77
CA ILE A 67 4.83 -4.51 -10.07
C ILE A 67 3.91 -3.36 -10.47
N SER A 68 2.76 -3.67 -11.07
CA SER A 68 1.86 -2.63 -11.56
C SER A 68 0.99 -2.08 -10.43
N VAL A 69 1.58 -1.27 -9.55
CA VAL A 69 0.84 -0.54 -8.51
C VAL A 69 0.47 0.85 -9.01
N ASN A 70 -0.76 1.28 -8.74
CA ASN A 70 -1.20 2.65 -9.02
C ASN A 70 -1.92 3.25 -7.81
N VAL A 71 -1.36 4.31 -7.24
CA VAL A 71 -1.97 5.02 -6.12
C VAL A 71 -3.14 5.85 -6.64
N LEU A 72 -4.31 5.65 -6.07
CA LEU A 72 -5.55 6.30 -6.47
C LEU A 72 -5.89 7.48 -5.56
N GLU A 73 -5.67 7.32 -4.26
CA GLU A 73 -6.07 8.30 -3.25
C GLU A 73 -5.23 8.15 -1.98
N ILE A 74 -4.93 9.27 -1.30
CA ILE A 74 -4.29 9.29 0.02
C ILE A 74 -5.19 10.11 0.95
N SER A 75 -5.66 9.50 2.04
CA SER A 75 -6.59 10.12 3.01
C SER A 75 -5.99 10.12 4.41
N ARG A 76 -6.34 11.12 5.23
CA ARG A 76 -5.90 11.30 6.63
C ARG A 76 -7.10 11.45 7.56
#